data_AF-A0A1F6P8U6-F1
#
_entry.id   AF-A0A1F6P8U6-F1
#
_cell.length_a   1.000
_cell.length_b   1.000
_cell.length_c   1.000
_cell.angle_alpha   90.00
_cell.angle_beta   90.00
_cell.angle_gamma   90.00
#
_symmetry.space_group_name_H-M   'P 1'
#
loop_
_entity.id
_entity.type
_entity.pdbx_description
1 polymer ?
#
loop_
_entity_poly.entity_id
_entity_poly.type
_entity_poly.pdbx_seq_one_letter_code
_entity_poly.pdbx_strand_id
1 'polypeptide(L)'
;MQTYKFHVNGMHCNSCVVLTESELGDLPQVKQVKACLPDLSVEVTGEFGEKTNEQIAAELSTTLQPHGYTLSLEKETKIINWSDFYKAIPIAAGFIVVFIALQKMGIVNLVTASEVSYGTAFVIGLIASVSTCMAIVGGLVLSMSANFAKEGDKTKPQILFHVGRLASFFILGGVVGALGSTFQLGIAGTFILNLLVASVLLILGINLLDIFPWVKKLQPAMPTFIGKRVHSLKNINHTLTPMLVGVATFFLPCGFTQSMQIYTLTTGNFWTGAFIMFTFALGTLPVLALLSFSSLGIHKKAQSGIFFKTAGLVVIFFGIFNLINSLVGFGLIPPLFNF
;
A
#
# COMPACT_ATOMS: atom_id res chain seq x y z
N MET A 1 -35.95 -22.92 8.46
CA MET A 1 -34.58 -22.44 8.14
C MET A 1 -34.19 -22.91 6.75
N GLN A 2 -33.78 -21.98 5.90
CA GLN A 2 -33.32 -22.26 4.53
C GLN A 2 -31.92 -21.68 4.35
N THR A 3 -31.14 -22.28 3.45
CA THR A 3 -29.80 -21.81 3.09
C THR A 3 -29.87 -21.12 1.75
N TYR A 4 -29.36 -19.90 1.69
CA TYR A 4 -29.33 -19.07 0.49
C TYR A 4 -27.87 -18.81 0.09
N LYS A 5 -27.62 -18.82 -1.21
CA LYS A 5 -26.30 -18.50 -1.77
C LYS A 5 -26.38 -17.21 -2.56
N PHE A 6 -25.53 -16.26 -2.20
CA PHE A 6 -25.40 -14.97 -2.88
C PHE A 6 -23.96 -14.73 -3.32
N HIS A 7 -23.78 -13.89 -4.32
CA HIS A 7 -22.47 -13.39 -4.73
C HIS A 7 -22.16 -12.07 -4.04
N VAL A 8 -20.94 -11.92 -3.53
CA VAL A 8 -20.49 -10.73 -2.81
C VAL A 8 -19.66 -9.84 -3.72
N ASN A 9 -20.23 -8.71 -4.12
CA ASN A 9 -19.55 -7.71 -4.92
C ASN A 9 -18.67 -6.84 -4.03
N GLY A 10 -17.39 -6.69 -4.39
CA GLY A 10 -16.37 -5.96 -3.62
C GLY A 10 -15.49 -6.83 -2.72
N MET A 11 -15.76 -8.14 -2.61
CA MET A 11 -14.90 -9.08 -1.88
C MET A 11 -13.59 -9.33 -2.63
N HIS A 12 -12.44 -9.07 -2.01
CA HIS A 12 -11.13 -9.12 -2.68
C HIS A 12 -9.99 -9.76 -1.87
N CYS A 13 -10.18 -10.04 -0.57
CA CYS A 13 -9.17 -10.66 0.28
C CYS A 13 -9.79 -11.55 1.37
N ASN A 14 -8.96 -12.32 2.08
CA ASN A 14 -9.43 -13.16 3.20
C ASN A 14 -10.03 -12.34 4.36
N SER A 15 -9.63 -11.09 4.55
CA SER A 15 -10.27 -10.22 5.54
C SER A 15 -11.70 -9.88 5.12
N CYS A 16 -12.00 -9.77 3.83
CA CYS A 16 -13.37 -9.61 3.35
C CYS A 16 -14.25 -10.80 3.73
N VAL A 17 -13.72 -12.04 3.66
CA VAL A 17 -14.44 -13.24 4.11
C VAL A 17 -14.80 -13.13 5.59
N VAL A 18 -13.83 -12.80 6.44
CA VAL A 18 -14.06 -12.68 7.89
C VAL A 18 -15.02 -11.54 8.21
N LEU A 19 -14.90 -10.39 7.53
CA LEU A 19 -15.81 -9.26 7.71
C LEU A 19 -17.23 -9.64 7.31
N THR A 20 -17.42 -10.23 6.12
CA THR A 20 -18.74 -10.67 5.65
C THR A 20 -19.36 -11.71 6.59
N GLU A 21 -18.59 -12.67 7.08
CA GLU A 21 -19.06 -13.66 8.07
C GLU A 21 -19.46 -13.01 9.40
N SER A 22 -18.69 -12.03 9.87
CA SER A 22 -18.97 -11.32 11.12
C SER A 22 -20.22 -10.46 11.01
N GLU A 23 -20.29 -9.54 10.04
CA GLU A 23 -21.41 -8.58 9.94
C GLU A 23 -22.75 -9.28 9.70
N LEU A 24 -22.78 -10.29 8.83
CA LEU A 24 -24.00 -11.03 8.57
C LEU A 24 -24.35 -11.99 9.71
N GLY A 25 -23.34 -12.50 10.43
CA GLY A 25 -23.53 -13.40 11.58
C GLY A 25 -24.10 -12.70 12.81
N ASP A 26 -23.89 -11.38 12.93
CA ASP A 26 -24.43 -10.56 14.01
C ASP A 26 -25.94 -10.26 13.84
N LEU A 27 -26.54 -10.58 12.68
CA LEU A 27 -27.96 -10.37 12.43
C LEU A 27 -28.83 -11.41 13.16
N PRO A 28 -29.89 -10.99 13.87
CA PRO A 28 -30.71 -11.89 14.69
C PRO A 28 -31.45 -12.96 13.89
N GLN A 29 -31.70 -12.70 12.61
CA GLN A 29 -32.36 -13.62 11.66
C GLN A 29 -31.41 -14.63 11.00
N VAL A 30 -30.10 -14.52 11.26
CA VAL A 30 -29.05 -15.34 10.68
C VAL A 30 -28.48 -16.28 11.74
N LYS A 31 -28.40 -17.58 11.41
CA LYS A 31 -27.87 -18.62 12.31
C LYS A 31 -26.46 -19.06 11.94
N GLN A 32 -26.15 -19.07 10.64
CA GLN A 32 -24.84 -19.45 10.14
C GLN A 32 -24.51 -18.70 8.86
N VAL A 33 -23.26 -18.23 8.76
CA VAL A 33 -22.72 -17.58 7.58
C VAL A 33 -21.41 -18.24 7.21
N LYS A 34 -21.21 -18.49 5.91
CA LYS A 34 -19.94 -18.98 5.38
C LYS A 34 -19.63 -18.26 4.09
N ALA A 35 -18.52 -17.51 4.06
CA ALA A 35 -18.08 -16.80 2.87
C ALA A 35 -16.93 -17.52 2.17
N CYS A 36 -16.91 -17.45 0.83
CA CYS A 36 -15.94 -18.12 -0.02
C CYS A 36 -15.31 -17.11 -0.99
N LEU A 37 -14.01 -16.81 -0.79
CA LEU A 37 -13.26 -15.88 -1.64
C LEU A 37 -13.07 -16.37 -3.09
N PRO A 38 -12.74 -17.65 -3.38
CA PRO A 38 -12.59 -18.14 -4.75
C PRO A 38 -13.84 -17.92 -5.63
N ASP A 39 -15.01 -18.11 -5.05
CA ASP A 39 -16.29 -18.02 -5.77
C ASP A 39 -16.95 -16.63 -5.64
N LEU A 40 -16.36 -15.74 -4.83
CA LEU A 40 -16.94 -14.45 -4.44
C LEU A 40 -18.39 -14.64 -3.99
N SER A 41 -18.61 -15.59 -3.08
CA SER A 41 -19.96 -15.95 -2.65
C SER A 41 -20.06 -16.06 -1.13
N VAL A 42 -21.29 -15.95 -0.63
CA VAL A 42 -21.63 -16.17 0.76
C VAL A 42 -22.87 -17.07 0.84
N GLU A 43 -22.79 -18.07 1.69
CA GLU A 43 -23.89 -18.94 2.07
C GLU A 43 -24.42 -18.48 3.42
N VAL A 44 -25.70 -18.10 3.46
CA VAL A 44 -26.38 -17.59 4.65
C VAL A 44 -27.52 -18.54 4.99
N THR A 45 -27.53 -19.05 6.21
CA THR A 45 -28.60 -19.91 6.74
C THR A 45 -29.33 -19.18 7.85
N GLY A 46 -30.63 -19.02 7.70
CA GLY A 46 -31.44 -18.21 8.61
C GLY A 46 -32.95 -18.38 8.42
N GLU A 47 -33.70 -17.51 9.07
CA GLU A 47 -35.16 -17.42 8.96
C GLU A 47 -35.55 -16.06 8.39
N PHE A 48 -35.92 -16.04 7.11
CA PHE A 48 -36.21 -14.81 6.37
C PHE A 48 -37.69 -14.65 5.98
N GLY A 49 -38.58 -15.52 6.48
CA GLY A 49 -40.01 -15.52 6.14
C GLY A 49 -40.28 -15.84 4.67
N GLU A 50 -41.36 -15.29 4.10
CA GLU A 50 -41.76 -15.45 2.69
C GLU A 50 -41.08 -14.44 1.74
N LYS A 51 -39.87 -13.96 2.07
CA LYS A 51 -39.13 -13.03 1.23
C LYS A 51 -38.53 -13.74 0.01
N THR A 52 -38.52 -13.08 -1.14
CA THR A 52 -37.82 -13.60 -2.33
C THR A 52 -36.31 -13.49 -2.17
N ASN A 53 -35.55 -14.26 -2.95
CA ASN A 53 -34.08 -14.23 -2.88
C ASN A 53 -33.51 -12.82 -3.15
N GLU A 54 -34.15 -12.03 -4.02
CA GLU A 54 -33.78 -10.64 -4.33
C GLU A 54 -33.96 -9.73 -3.11
N GLN A 55 -35.08 -9.90 -2.39
CA GLN A 55 -35.39 -9.10 -1.20
C GLN A 55 -34.43 -9.43 -0.05
N ILE A 56 -34.10 -10.71 0.14
CA ILE A 56 -33.12 -11.16 1.12
C ILE A 56 -31.73 -10.58 0.76
N ALA A 57 -31.32 -10.65 -0.52
CA ALA A 57 -30.07 -10.07 -0.97
C ALA A 57 -30.01 -8.56 -0.73
N ALA A 58 -31.08 -7.82 -1.03
CA ALA A 58 -31.16 -6.37 -0.83
C ALA A 58 -31.08 -6.00 0.66
N GLU A 59 -31.79 -6.72 1.53
CA GLU A 59 -31.77 -6.51 2.97
C GLU A 59 -30.38 -6.76 3.56
N LEU A 60 -29.80 -7.93 3.29
CA LEU A 60 -28.45 -8.26 3.77
C LEU A 60 -27.38 -7.31 3.19
N SER A 61 -27.59 -6.79 1.97
CA SER A 61 -26.72 -5.76 1.38
C SER A 61 -26.71 -4.46 2.18
N THR A 62 -27.79 -4.09 2.86
CA THR A 62 -27.81 -2.87 3.69
C THR A 62 -26.81 -2.93 4.84
N THR A 63 -26.58 -4.12 5.40
CA THR A 63 -25.60 -4.35 6.48
C THR A 63 -24.17 -4.26 5.95
N LEU A 64 -23.95 -4.65 4.70
CA LEU A 64 -22.63 -4.68 4.07
C LEU A 64 -22.26 -3.39 3.30
N GLN A 65 -23.25 -2.58 2.93
CA GLN A 65 -23.07 -1.32 2.19
C GLN A 65 -22.10 -0.33 2.85
N PRO A 66 -22.08 -0.14 4.19
CA PRO A 66 -21.10 0.71 4.85
C PRO A 66 -19.64 0.30 4.57
N HIS A 67 -19.41 -0.99 4.34
CA HIS A 67 -18.11 -1.56 3.99
C HIS A 67 -17.87 -1.64 2.47
N GLY A 68 -18.80 -1.13 1.66
CA GLY A 68 -18.72 -1.07 0.21
C GLY A 68 -19.03 -2.40 -0.49
N TYR A 69 -19.69 -3.34 0.17
CA TYR A 69 -20.09 -4.62 -0.43
C TYR A 69 -21.60 -4.68 -0.69
N THR A 70 -21.98 -5.43 -1.72
CA THR A 70 -23.38 -5.74 -2.04
C THR A 70 -23.53 -7.21 -2.37
N LEU A 71 -24.73 -7.74 -2.17
CA LEU A 71 -25.10 -9.10 -2.49
C LEU A 71 -25.95 -9.12 -3.75
N SER A 72 -25.60 -10.00 -4.69
CA SER A 72 -26.35 -10.24 -5.91
C SER A 72 -26.60 -11.73 -6.10
N LEU A 73 -27.66 -12.06 -6.85
CA LEU A 73 -27.99 -13.44 -7.19
C LEU A 73 -27.08 -13.99 -8.28
N GLU A 74 -26.70 -13.11 -9.20
CA GLU A 74 -25.75 -13.42 -10.26
C GLU A 74 -24.38 -12.84 -9.91
N LYS A 75 -23.34 -13.52 -10.39
CA LYS A 75 -21.96 -13.05 -10.25
C LYS A 75 -21.76 -11.84 -11.16
N GLU A 76 -21.55 -10.65 -10.57
CA GLU A 76 -21.12 -9.51 -11.38
C GLU A 76 -19.75 -9.81 -12.00
N THR A 77 -19.70 -9.78 -13.33
CA THR A 77 -18.43 -9.85 -14.05
C THR A 77 -17.81 -8.45 -14.02
N LYS A 78 -16.64 -8.33 -13.38
CA LYS A 78 -15.93 -7.06 -13.30
C LYS A 78 -15.44 -6.67 -14.71
N ILE A 79 -16.15 -5.74 -15.35
CA ILE A 79 -15.76 -5.21 -16.66
C ILE A 79 -14.54 -4.32 -16.46
N ILE A 80 -13.40 -4.69 -17.05
CA ILE A 80 -12.18 -3.88 -17.04
C ILE A 80 -12.44 -2.60 -17.84
N ASN A 81 -12.44 -1.45 -17.19
CA ASN A 81 -12.52 -0.15 -17.87
C ASN A 81 -11.18 0.16 -18.55
N TRP A 82 -11.03 -0.29 -19.79
CA TRP A 82 -9.85 -0.01 -20.65
C TRP A 82 -9.65 1.49 -20.93
N SER A 83 -10.70 2.30 -20.80
CA SER A 83 -10.64 3.76 -20.93
C SER A 83 -9.72 4.42 -19.89
N ASP A 84 -9.58 3.84 -18.70
CA ASP A 84 -8.69 4.36 -17.66
C ASP A 84 -7.21 4.13 -18.03
N PHE A 85 -6.88 3.03 -18.72
CA PHE A 85 -5.52 2.73 -19.17
C PHE A 85 -5.02 3.73 -20.21
N TYR A 86 -5.90 4.13 -21.14
CA TYR A 86 -5.56 5.10 -22.18
C TYR A 86 -5.08 6.43 -21.59
N LYS A 87 -5.60 6.84 -20.43
CA LYS A 87 -5.16 8.03 -19.70
C LYS A 87 -4.00 7.74 -18.74
N ALA A 88 -3.98 6.57 -18.12
CA ALA A 88 -2.97 6.22 -17.12
C ALA A 88 -1.56 6.03 -17.71
N ILE A 89 -1.47 5.40 -18.90
CA ILE A 89 -0.21 5.12 -19.60
C ILE A 89 0.59 6.39 -19.91
N PRO A 90 0.04 7.44 -20.57
CA PRO A 90 0.80 8.63 -20.89
C PRO A 90 1.24 9.40 -19.65
N ILE A 91 0.43 9.42 -18.58
CA ILE A 91 0.81 10.04 -17.30
C ILE A 91 2.00 9.28 -16.68
N ALA A 92 1.92 7.94 -16.62
CA ALA A 92 3.01 7.11 -16.10
C ALA A 92 4.28 7.25 -16.95
N ALA A 93 4.15 7.27 -18.28
CA ALA A 93 5.27 7.47 -19.20
C ALA A 93 5.94 8.83 -18.99
N GLY A 94 5.16 9.91 -18.87
CA GLY A 94 5.69 11.24 -18.56
C GLY A 94 6.49 11.25 -17.27
N PHE A 95 5.97 10.60 -16.23
CA PHE A 95 6.66 10.47 -14.95
C PHE A 95 7.99 9.69 -15.05
N ILE A 96 8.00 8.58 -15.80
CA ILE A 96 9.19 7.76 -16.05
C ILE A 96 10.24 8.55 -16.84
N VAL A 97 9.83 9.31 -17.86
CA VAL A 97 10.74 10.16 -18.64
C VAL A 97 11.38 11.24 -17.77
N VAL A 98 10.60 11.90 -16.92
CA VAL A 98 11.12 12.89 -15.96
C VAL A 98 12.10 12.23 -14.99
N PHE A 99 11.78 11.04 -14.47
CA PHE A 99 12.70 10.30 -13.60
C PHE A 99 14.03 9.98 -14.28
N ILE A 100 14.00 9.45 -15.50
CA ILE A 100 15.22 9.14 -16.27
C ILE A 100 16.01 10.42 -16.58
N ALA A 101 15.34 11.53 -16.90
CA ALA A 101 15.98 12.82 -17.14
C ALA A 101 16.69 13.33 -15.88
N LEU A 102 16.04 13.26 -14.70
CA LEU A 102 16.65 13.62 -13.43
C LEU A 102 17.85 12.74 -13.06
N GLN A 103 17.81 11.44 -13.37
CA GLN A 103 18.96 10.55 -13.19
C GLN A 103 20.13 10.94 -14.09
N LYS A 104 19.87 11.24 -15.37
CA LYS A 104 20.90 11.72 -16.30
C LYS A 104 21.51 13.07 -15.92
N MET A 105 20.74 13.93 -15.25
CA MET A 105 21.24 15.21 -14.74
C MET A 105 22.15 15.08 -13.51
N GLY A 106 22.39 13.86 -13.00
CA GLY A 106 23.32 13.63 -11.89
C GLY A 106 22.84 14.15 -10.54
N ILE A 107 21.59 14.62 -10.42
CA ILE A 107 21.01 15.10 -9.15
C ILE A 107 20.97 13.97 -8.12
N VAL A 108 20.89 12.72 -8.57
CA VAL A 108 20.95 11.52 -7.70
C VAL A 108 22.38 11.27 -7.19
N ASN A 109 23.42 11.69 -7.92
CA ASN A 109 24.82 11.55 -7.48
C ASN A 109 25.19 12.51 -6.33
N LEU A 110 24.33 13.47 -5.96
CA LEU A 110 24.45 14.22 -4.71
C LEU A 110 24.14 13.35 -3.48
N VAL A 111 23.45 12.22 -3.65
CA VAL A 111 23.11 11.26 -2.58
C VAL A 111 24.31 10.34 -2.26
N THR A 112 25.21 10.12 -3.21
CA THR A 112 26.45 9.35 -3.06
C THR A 112 27.62 10.15 -2.48
N ALA A 113 27.38 11.40 -2.03
CA ALA A 113 28.38 12.18 -1.32
C ALA A 113 28.80 11.50 -0.01
N SER A 114 30.10 11.48 0.25
CA SER A 114 30.77 10.74 1.33
C SER A 114 30.32 11.10 2.75
N GLU A 115 29.62 12.23 2.94
CA GLU A 115 28.96 12.58 4.20
C GLU A 115 27.59 13.24 3.94
N VAL A 116 26.50 12.50 4.15
CA VAL A 116 25.14 13.05 4.12
C VAL A 116 24.86 13.72 5.46
N SER A 117 24.98 15.05 5.48
CA SER A 117 24.53 15.85 6.63
C SER A 117 23.02 15.72 6.87
N TYR A 118 22.54 16.03 8.08
CA TYR A 118 21.10 16.07 8.36
C TYR A 118 20.32 17.05 7.46
N GLY A 119 20.95 18.15 7.05
CA GLY A 119 20.38 19.09 6.09
C GLY A 119 20.24 18.47 4.69
N THR A 120 21.26 17.73 4.26
CA THR A 120 21.23 16.97 3.00
C THR A 120 20.14 15.91 3.04
N ALA A 121 20.00 15.17 4.15
CA ALA A 121 18.94 14.18 4.32
C ALA A 121 17.54 14.81 4.23
N PHE A 122 17.33 15.99 4.84
CA PHE A 122 16.08 16.74 4.72
C PHE A 122 15.78 17.16 3.27
N VAL A 123 16.76 17.71 2.55
CA VAL A 123 16.59 18.11 1.14
C VAL A 123 16.30 16.89 0.26
N ILE A 124 16.99 15.78 0.49
CA ILE A 124 16.71 14.52 -0.21
C ILE A 124 15.29 14.03 0.10
N GLY A 125 14.82 14.17 1.33
CA GLY A 125 13.43 13.93 1.70
C GLY A 125 12.44 14.79 0.93
N LEU A 126 12.72 16.09 0.79
CA LEU A 126 11.88 17.01 0.02
C LEU A 126 11.81 16.60 -1.45
N ILE A 127 12.94 16.30 -2.07
CA ILE A 127 13.02 15.81 -3.47
C ILE A 127 12.28 14.47 -3.60
N ALA A 128 12.49 13.53 -2.67
CA ALA A 128 11.83 12.24 -2.68
C ALA A 128 10.30 12.38 -2.65
N SER A 129 9.79 13.37 -1.90
CA SER A 129 8.36 13.60 -1.74
C SER A 129 7.65 14.17 -2.96
N VAL A 130 8.38 14.78 -3.90
CA VAL A 130 7.89 15.21 -5.21
C VAL A 130 8.26 14.27 -6.36
N SER A 131 8.95 13.18 -6.02
CA SER A 131 9.44 12.18 -6.96
C SER A 131 8.68 10.87 -6.79
N THR A 132 9.35 9.75 -7.01
CA THR A 132 8.80 8.40 -7.13
C THR A 132 8.17 7.90 -5.84
N CYS A 133 8.68 8.34 -4.68
CA CYS A 133 8.08 8.03 -3.39
C CYS A 133 6.68 8.67 -3.25
N MET A 134 6.38 9.76 -3.97
CA MET A 134 5.04 10.36 -3.99
C MET A 134 4.01 9.40 -4.59
N ALA A 135 4.35 8.66 -5.64
CA ALA A 135 3.41 7.74 -6.28
C ALA A 135 3.00 6.61 -5.33
N ILE A 136 3.95 6.07 -4.57
CA ILE A 136 3.70 4.97 -3.62
C ILE A 136 3.10 5.51 -2.31
N VAL A 137 3.85 6.35 -1.60
CA VAL A 137 3.47 6.81 -0.25
C VAL A 137 2.31 7.80 -0.35
N GLY A 138 2.32 8.70 -1.34
CA GLY A 138 1.21 9.60 -1.60
C GLY A 138 -0.06 8.85 -2.02
N GLY A 139 0.04 7.81 -2.86
CA GLY A 139 -1.13 6.98 -3.20
C GLY A 139 -1.69 6.19 -2.04
N LEU A 140 -0.84 5.66 -1.17
CA LEU A 140 -1.24 5.00 0.07
C LEU A 140 -1.97 5.98 1.00
N VAL A 141 -1.39 7.17 1.22
CA VAL A 141 -1.97 8.23 2.06
C VAL A 141 -3.29 8.73 1.50
N LEU A 142 -3.39 8.95 0.19
CA LEU A 142 -4.64 9.37 -0.47
C LEU A 142 -5.73 8.31 -0.35
N SER A 143 -5.40 7.03 -0.60
CA SER A 143 -6.35 5.93 -0.46
C SER A 143 -6.84 5.77 0.97
N MET A 144 -5.94 5.92 1.95
CA MET A 144 -6.29 5.91 3.36
C MET A 144 -7.20 7.09 3.70
N SER A 145 -6.81 8.31 3.30
CA SER A 145 -7.59 9.54 3.52
C SER A 145 -9.00 9.44 2.97
N ALA A 146 -9.16 8.87 1.76
CA ALA A 146 -10.45 8.67 1.13
C ALA A 146 -11.34 7.65 1.86
N ASN A 147 -10.75 6.65 2.51
CA ASN A 147 -11.50 5.66 3.30
C ASN A 147 -11.96 6.26 4.63
N PHE A 148 -11.06 6.85 5.41
CA PHE A 148 -11.40 7.42 6.72
C PHE A 148 -12.28 8.68 6.63
N ALA A 149 -12.17 9.47 5.55
CA ALA A 149 -13.05 10.61 5.33
C ALA A 149 -14.53 10.23 5.15
N LYS A 150 -14.83 9.00 4.70
CA LYS A 150 -16.22 8.48 4.61
C LYS A 150 -16.82 8.18 5.98
N GLU A 151 -15.98 7.90 6.96
CA GLU A 151 -16.36 7.55 8.33
C GLU A 151 -16.42 8.78 9.25
N GLY A 152 -16.20 9.99 8.70
CA GLY A 152 -16.33 11.25 9.41
C GLY A 152 -15.06 11.76 10.11
N ASP A 153 -14.01 10.93 10.22
CA ASP A 153 -12.73 11.33 10.84
C ASP A 153 -11.67 11.66 9.79
N LYS A 154 -11.40 12.95 9.62
CA LYS A 154 -10.55 13.47 8.55
C LYS A 154 -9.13 13.82 9.00
N THR A 155 -8.93 14.11 10.28
CA THR A 155 -7.69 14.72 10.79
C THR A 155 -6.87 13.76 11.63
N LYS A 156 -7.52 13.01 12.53
CA LYS A 156 -6.84 12.09 13.45
C LYS A 156 -6.11 10.96 12.70
N PRO A 157 -6.66 10.33 11.64
CA PRO A 157 -5.94 9.34 10.85
C PRO A 157 -4.67 9.89 10.20
N GLN A 158 -4.69 11.13 9.72
CA GLN A 158 -3.53 11.74 9.07
C GLN A 158 -2.42 12.04 10.07
N ILE A 159 -2.79 12.56 11.24
CA ILE A 159 -1.84 12.80 12.32
C ILE A 159 -1.20 11.48 12.77
N LEU A 160 -2.02 10.45 13.00
CA LEU A 160 -1.53 9.13 13.41
C LEU A 160 -0.59 8.50 12.38
N PHE A 161 -0.90 8.64 11.08
CA PHE A 161 -0.02 8.20 10.01
C PHE A 161 1.33 8.91 10.03
N HIS A 162 1.35 10.24 10.06
CA HIS A 162 2.61 11.02 10.01
C HIS A 162 3.43 10.84 11.29
N VAL A 163 2.79 10.77 12.46
CA VAL A 163 3.47 10.49 13.73
C VAL A 163 4.06 9.08 13.74
N GLY A 164 3.28 8.08 13.33
CA GLY A 164 3.76 6.70 13.22
C GLY A 164 4.95 6.58 12.28
N ARG A 165 4.92 7.30 11.15
CA ARG A 165 6.01 7.37 10.17
C ARG A 165 7.26 8.07 10.70
N LEU A 166 7.13 9.22 11.34
CA LEU A 166 8.30 9.92 11.90
C LEU A 166 8.96 9.10 13.02
N ALA A 167 8.15 8.52 13.91
CA ALA A 167 8.64 7.68 14.99
C ALA A 167 9.30 6.40 14.47
N SER A 168 8.72 5.73 13.47
CA SER A 168 9.31 4.52 12.89
C SER A 168 10.62 4.82 12.17
N PHE A 169 10.71 5.91 11.41
CA PHE A 169 11.94 6.28 10.73
C PHE A 169 13.05 6.62 11.71
N PHE A 170 12.73 7.28 12.84
CA PHE A 170 13.71 7.50 13.91
C PHE A 170 14.18 6.19 14.54
N ILE A 171 13.25 5.35 15.01
CA ILE A 171 13.60 4.12 15.75
C ILE A 171 14.28 3.10 14.83
N LEU A 172 13.65 2.78 13.70
CA LEU A 172 14.16 1.78 12.76
C LEU A 172 15.41 2.27 12.04
N GLY A 173 15.52 3.58 11.76
CA GLY A 173 16.74 4.20 11.28
C GLY A 173 17.90 4.02 12.27
N GLY A 174 17.65 4.23 13.55
CA GLY A 174 18.65 3.98 14.59
C GLY A 174 19.02 2.51 14.69
N VAL A 175 18.05 1.59 14.60
CA VAL A 175 18.33 0.15 14.57
C VAL A 175 19.22 -0.20 13.38
N VAL A 176 18.89 0.27 12.17
CA VAL A 176 19.72 0.05 10.98
C VAL A 176 21.12 0.64 11.15
N GLY A 177 21.23 1.85 11.70
CA GLY A 177 22.53 2.48 11.97
C GLY A 177 23.37 1.69 12.97
N ALA A 178 22.77 1.21 14.05
CA ALA A 178 23.44 0.36 15.04
C ALA A 178 23.89 -0.97 14.42
N LEU A 179 23.04 -1.62 13.62
CA LEU A 179 23.36 -2.86 12.94
C LEU A 179 24.57 -2.70 12.00
N GLY A 180 24.75 -1.51 11.42
CA GLY A 180 25.91 -1.15 10.60
C GLY A 180 27.28 -1.42 11.24
N SER A 181 27.36 -1.33 12.57
CA SER A 181 28.60 -1.62 13.32
C SER A 181 28.94 -3.12 13.41
N THR A 182 27.95 -3.99 13.17
CA THR A 182 28.05 -5.45 13.33
C THR A 182 27.79 -6.24 12.04
N PHE A 183 27.11 -5.62 11.08
CA PHE A 183 26.53 -6.27 9.92
C PHE A 183 26.87 -5.48 8.66
N GLN A 184 27.90 -5.93 7.94
CA GLN A 184 28.10 -5.55 6.55
C GLN A 184 27.39 -6.60 5.70
N LEU A 185 26.24 -6.24 5.11
CA LEU A 185 25.62 -7.11 4.12
C LEU A 185 26.60 -7.27 2.95
N GLY A 186 27.13 -8.48 2.78
CA GLY A 186 27.88 -8.82 1.58
C GLY A 186 27.00 -8.70 0.33
N ILE A 187 27.64 -8.66 -0.84
CA ILE A 187 26.98 -8.50 -2.15
C ILE A 187 25.82 -9.50 -2.36
N ALA A 188 25.96 -10.73 -1.85
CA ALA A 188 24.89 -11.73 -1.91
C ALA A 188 23.68 -11.40 -1.03
N GLY A 189 23.91 -10.86 0.18
CA GLY A 189 22.85 -10.48 1.10
C GLY A 189 22.05 -9.27 0.60
N THR A 190 22.74 -8.26 0.06
CA THR A 190 22.07 -7.11 -0.58
C THR A 190 21.30 -7.53 -1.83
N PHE A 191 21.84 -8.46 -2.63
CA PHE A 191 21.14 -9.00 -3.79
C PHE A 191 19.83 -9.72 -3.42
N ILE A 192 19.87 -10.63 -2.44
CA ILE A 192 18.68 -11.38 -1.99
C ILE A 192 17.62 -10.42 -1.43
N LEU A 193 18.03 -9.45 -0.63
CA LEU A 193 17.12 -8.46 -0.05
C LEU A 193 16.46 -7.61 -1.14
N ASN A 194 17.24 -7.11 -2.11
CA ASN A 194 16.71 -6.36 -3.24
C ASN A 194 15.77 -7.21 -4.12
N LEU A 195 16.07 -8.51 -4.31
CA LEU A 195 15.20 -9.41 -5.06
C LEU A 195 13.84 -9.60 -4.37
N LEU A 196 13.84 -9.82 -3.05
CA LEU A 196 12.62 -9.90 -2.25
C LEU A 196 11.81 -8.61 -2.39
N VAL A 197 12.48 -7.47 -2.22
CA VAL A 197 11.88 -6.15 -2.34
C VAL A 197 11.26 -5.90 -3.73
N ALA A 198 12.00 -6.19 -4.81
CA ALA A 198 11.51 -6.05 -6.17
C ALA A 198 10.28 -6.94 -6.40
N SER A 199 10.27 -8.16 -5.87
CA SER A 199 9.11 -9.06 -5.99
C SER A 199 7.86 -8.49 -5.30
N VAL A 200 8.00 -7.91 -4.12
CA VAL A 200 6.91 -7.26 -3.39
C VAL A 200 6.38 -6.05 -4.15
N LEU A 201 7.26 -5.21 -4.72
CA LEU A 201 6.86 -4.08 -5.57
C LEU A 201 6.04 -4.53 -6.78
N LEU A 202 6.51 -5.57 -7.47
CA LEU A 202 5.82 -6.09 -8.65
C LEU A 202 4.44 -6.62 -8.29
N ILE A 203 4.32 -7.40 -7.20
CA ILE A 203 3.02 -7.91 -6.73
C ILE A 203 2.08 -6.75 -6.38
N LEU A 204 2.57 -5.75 -5.65
CA LEU A 204 1.78 -4.57 -5.27
C LEU A 204 1.32 -3.78 -6.50
N GLY A 205 2.24 -3.49 -7.43
CA GLY A 205 1.95 -2.72 -8.63
C GLY A 205 0.95 -3.43 -9.56
N ILE A 206 1.10 -4.74 -9.75
CA ILE A 206 0.15 -5.54 -10.55
C ILE A 206 -1.24 -5.56 -9.88
N ASN A 207 -1.29 -5.58 -8.54
CA ASN A 207 -2.57 -5.52 -7.84
C ASN A 207 -3.24 -4.14 -7.99
N LEU A 208 -2.47 -3.05 -7.93
CA LEU A 208 -2.99 -1.70 -8.18
C LEU A 208 -3.56 -1.53 -9.60
N LEU A 209 -3.04 -2.28 -10.58
CA LEU A 209 -3.60 -2.30 -11.93
C LEU A 209 -5.00 -2.92 -12.00
N ASP A 210 -5.32 -3.82 -11.06
CA ASP A 210 -6.59 -4.55 -10.93
C ASP A 210 -7.01 -5.27 -12.24
N ILE A 211 -6.03 -5.68 -13.07
CA ILE A 211 -6.24 -6.39 -14.35
C ILE A 211 -6.44 -7.89 -14.13
N PHE A 212 -5.71 -8.45 -13.17
CA PHE A 212 -5.58 -9.90 -13.00
C PHE A 212 -6.15 -10.34 -11.65
N PRO A 213 -7.39 -10.88 -11.61
CA PRO A 213 -8.02 -11.33 -10.38
C PRO A 213 -7.22 -12.41 -9.63
N TRP A 214 -6.41 -13.20 -10.35
CA TRP A 214 -5.58 -14.26 -9.77
C TRP A 214 -4.42 -13.72 -8.93
N VAL A 215 -3.91 -12.52 -9.20
CA VAL A 215 -2.78 -11.92 -8.46
C VAL A 215 -3.18 -11.55 -7.03
N LYS A 216 -4.48 -11.32 -6.78
CA LYS A 216 -5.02 -11.13 -5.42
C LYS A 216 -4.81 -12.37 -4.54
N LYS A 217 -4.76 -13.58 -5.13
CA LYS A 217 -4.45 -14.83 -4.40
C LYS A 217 -2.99 -14.93 -3.98
N LEU A 218 -2.09 -14.18 -4.64
CA LEU A 218 -0.65 -14.18 -4.35
C LEU A 218 -0.26 -13.13 -3.30
N GLN A 219 -1.21 -12.32 -2.82
CA GLN A 219 -0.92 -11.44 -1.71
C GLN A 219 -0.58 -12.28 -0.47
N PRO A 220 0.46 -11.89 0.31
CA PRO A 220 0.65 -12.42 1.65
C PRO A 220 -0.56 -12.04 2.49
N ALA A 221 -1.56 -12.92 2.49
CA ALA A 221 -2.80 -12.74 3.20
C ALA A 221 -2.55 -13.02 4.68
N MET A 222 -3.11 -12.17 5.54
CA MET A 222 -3.10 -12.42 6.98
C MET A 222 -3.77 -13.77 7.24
N PRO A 223 -3.11 -14.71 7.94
CA PRO A 223 -3.71 -16.02 8.21
C PRO A 223 -5.04 -15.83 8.94
N THR A 224 -6.04 -16.65 8.57
CA THR A 224 -7.44 -16.51 9.04
C THR A 224 -7.57 -16.48 10.56
N PHE A 225 -6.67 -17.13 11.29
CA PHE A 225 -6.61 -17.08 12.75
C PHE A 225 -6.27 -15.68 13.29
N ILE A 226 -5.33 -14.98 12.65
CA ILE A 226 -4.97 -13.61 13.01
C ILE A 226 -6.09 -12.66 12.60
N GLY A 227 -6.68 -12.85 11.42
CA GLY A 227 -7.81 -12.05 10.93
C GLY A 227 -9.01 -12.07 11.89
N LYS A 228 -9.39 -13.24 12.42
CA LYS A 228 -10.48 -13.36 13.40
C LYS A 228 -10.18 -12.63 14.72
N ARG A 229 -8.93 -12.69 15.19
CA ARG A 229 -8.51 -12.01 16.43
C ARG A 229 -8.43 -10.48 16.27
N VAL A 230 -8.05 -10.03 15.08
CA VAL A 230 -8.00 -8.61 14.68
C VAL A 230 -9.41 -8.05 14.49
N HIS A 231 -10.35 -8.81 13.89
CA HIS A 231 -11.74 -8.37 13.75
C HIS A 231 -12.51 -8.32 15.08
N SER A 232 -12.21 -9.20 16.04
CA SER A 232 -12.78 -9.12 17.39
C SER A 232 -12.35 -7.85 18.16
N LEU A 233 -11.24 -7.22 17.75
CA LEU A 233 -10.74 -5.93 18.26
C LEU A 233 -11.17 -4.75 17.34
N LYS A 234 -12.43 -4.77 16.87
CA LYS A 234 -13.04 -3.82 15.92
C LYS A 234 -12.67 -2.34 16.18
N ASN A 235 -12.64 -1.90 17.44
CA ASN A 235 -12.37 -0.50 17.80
C ASN A 235 -10.89 -0.11 17.90
N ILE A 236 -9.99 -1.04 18.24
CA ILE A 236 -8.57 -0.73 18.46
C ILE A 236 -7.83 -0.68 17.12
N ASN A 237 -8.17 -1.59 16.20
CA ASN A 237 -7.51 -1.68 14.90
C ASN A 237 -7.91 -0.52 13.98
N HIS A 238 -9.15 -0.07 13.98
CA HIS A 238 -9.57 1.06 13.14
C HIS A 238 -8.84 2.36 13.49
N THR A 239 -8.69 2.64 14.79
CA THR A 239 -7.98 3.83 15.28
C THR A 239 -6.47 3.77 15.01
N LEU A 240 -5.84 2.61 15.16
CA LEU A 240 -4.38 2.47 15.03
C LEU A 240 -3.91 2.11 13.61
N THR A 241 -4.81 1.71 12.71
CA THR A 241 -4.46 1.36 11.31
C THR A 241 -3.65 2.46 10.64
N PRO A 242 -4.01 3.76 10.71
CA PRO A 242 -3.21 4.82 10.08
C PRO A 242 -1.78 4.88 10.60
N MET A 243 -1.60 4.70 11.91
CA MET A 243 -0.28 4.67 12.55
C MET A 243 0.55 3.47 12.06
N LEU A 244 -0.04 2.27 12.00
CA LEU A 244 0.63 1.06 11.51
C LEU A 244 1.00 1.18 10.03
N VAL A 245 0.14 1.79 9.21
CA VAL A 245 0.44 2.10 7.81
C VAL A 245 1.62 3.07 7.71
N GLY A 246 1.67 4.08 8.58
CA GLY A 246 2.81 4.99 8.73
C GLY A 246 4.10 4.25 9.06
N VAL A 247 4.07 3.33 10.02
CA VAL A 247 5.23 2.48 10.38
C VAL A 247 5.68 1.64 9.19
N ALA A 248 4.74 1.01 8.49
CA ALA A 248 5.01 0.17 7.33
C ALA A 248 5.71 0.93 6.18
N THR A 249 5.57 2.26 6.10
CA THR A 249 6.24 3.06 5.06
C THR A 249 7.76 3.02 5.13
N PHE A 250 8.36 2.67 6.27
CA PHE A 250 9.80 2.46 6.37
C PHE A 250 10.26 1.26 5.53
N PHE A 251 9.43 0.21 5.48
CA PHE A 251 9.71 -1.00 4.71
C PHE A 251 9.24 -0.90 3.26
N LEU A 252 8.60 0.22 2.88
CA LEU A 252 8.20 0.43 1.50
C LEU A 252 9.44 0.69 0.65
N PRO A 253 9.60 -0.09 -0.43
CA PRO A 253 10.77 0.02 -1.28
C PRO A 253 10.66 1.21 -2.23
N CYS A 254 11.08 2.38 -1.73
CA CYS A 254 11.36 3.54 -2.53
C CYS A 254 12.88 3.74 -2.63
N GLY A 255 13.40 4.00 -3.83
CA GLY A 255 14.85 4.18 -4.06
C GLY A 255 15.50 5.20 -3.12
N PHE A 256 14.86 6.35 -2.87
CA PHE A 256 15.38 7.35 -1.94
C PHE A 256 15.45 6.84 -0.49
N THR A 257 14.39 6.17 -0.02
CA THR A 257 14.36 5.57 1.32
C THR A 257 15.41 4.46 1.45
N GLN A 258 15.59 3.63 0.42
CA GLN A 258 16.60 2.57 0.40
C GLN A 258 18.02 3.12 0.41
N SER A 259 18.34 4.10 -0.42
CA SER A 259 19.66 4.75 -0.42
C SER A 259 19.97 5.34 0.95
N MET A 260 18.98 5.97 1.57
CA MET A 260 19.07 6.51 2.91
C MET A 260 19.26 5.42 3.99
N GLN A 261 18.54 4.30 3.91
CA GLN A 261 18.71 3.16 4.79
C GLN A 261 20.09 2.52 4.65
N ILE A 262 20.59 2.39 3.42
CA ILE A 262 21.93 1.88 3.13
C ILE A 262 22.99 2.84 3.68
N TYR A 263 22.86 4.14 3.43
CA TYR A 263 23.77 5.14 4.01
C TYR A 263 23.75 5.10 5.54
N THR A 264 22.57 4.97 6.14
CA THR A 264 22.41 4.83 7.59
C THR A 264 23.14 3.60 8.11
N LEU A 265 23.07 2.47 7.39
CA LEU A 265 23.84 1.27 7.71
C LEU A 265 25.34 1.54 7.69
N THR A 266 25.87 2.43 6.83
CA THR A 266 27.30 2.75 6.83
C THR A 266 27.73 3.66 7.98
N THR A 267 26.79 4.27 8.72
CA THR A 267 27.13 5.16 9.85
C THR A 267 27.58 4.42 11.11
N GLY A 268 27.18 3.15 11.29
CA GLY A 268 27.56 2.33 12.44
C GLY A 268 27.07 2.85 13.80
N ASN A 269 26.19 3.86 13.85
CA ASN A 269 25.73 4.50 15.09
C ASN A 269 24.21 4.65 15.13
N PHE A 270 23.60 4.28 16.26
CA PHE A 270 22.15 4.38 16.47
C PHE A 270 21.63 5.81 16.31
N TRP A 271 22.25 6.77 17.00
CA TRP A 271 21.77 8.14 17.03
C TRP A 271 21.93 8.82 15.69
N THR A 272 23.09 8.65 15.04
CA THR A 272 23.34 9.18 13.70
C THR A 272 22.32 8.63 12.71
N GLY A 273 22.10 7.30 12.70
CA GLY A 273 21.12 6.67 11.83
C GLY A 273 19.68 7.12 12.10
N ALA A 274 19.30 7.25 13.37
CA ALA A 274 17.98 7.72 13.78
C ALA A 274 17.71 9.14 13.26
N PHE A 275 18.65 10.06 13.43
CA PHE A 275 18.49 11.45 13.01
C PHE A 275 18.52 11.64 11.49
N ILE A 276 19.34 10.87 10.75
CA ILE A 276 19.32 10.90 9.28
C ILE A 276 17.94 10.46 8.77
N MET A 277 17.42 9.32 9.24
CA MET A 277 16.12 8.82 8.77
C MET A 277 14.96 9.72 9.21
N PHE A 278 15.03 10.27 10.43
CA PHE A 278 14.03 11.21 10.92
C PHE A 278 14.01 12.52 10.13
N THR A 279 15.17 13.11 9.85
CA THR A 279 15.28 14.35 9.06
C THR A 279 14.87 14.13 7.60
N PHE A 280 15.20 12.98 7.01
CA PHE A 280 14.65 12.54 5.73
C PHE A 280 13.11 12.46 5.75
N ALA A 281 12.53 11.80 6.76
CA ALA A 281 11.09 11.69 6.90
C ALA A 281 10.43 13.06 7.11
N LEU A 282 11.06 13.96 7.87
CA LEU A 282 10.63 15.35 8.01
C LEU A 282 10.67 16.10 6.67
N GLY A 283 11.70 15.90 5.86
CA GLY A 283 11.80 16.51 4.52
C GLY A 283 10.64 16.14 3.62
N THR A 284 10.12 14.91 3.76
CA THR A 284 8.96 14.45 2.98
C THR A 284 7.61 14.90 3.53
N LEU A 285 7.57 15.37 4.79
CA LEU A 285 6.34 15.72 5.51
C LEU A 285 5.54 16.83 4.82
N PRO A 286 6.11 17.96 4.36
CA PRO A 286 5.32 19.08 3.83
C PRO A 286 4.44 18.68 2.65
N VAL A 287 4.98 17.93 1.71
CA VAL A 287 4.26 17.49 0.50
C VAL A 287 3.24 16.42 0.84
N LEU A 288 3.62 15.42 1.65
CA LEU A 288 2.70 14.34 2.02
C LEU A 288 1.56 14.84 2.93
N ALA A 289 1.84 15.79 3.83
CA ALA A 289 0.84 16.47 4.64
C ALA A 289 -0.14 17.23 3.73
N LEU A 290 0.38 18.05 2.80
CA LEU A 290 -0.44 18.79 1.86
C LEU A 290 -1.35 17.85 1.05
N LEU A 291 -0.83 16.71 0.57
CA LEU A 291 -1.64 15.70 -0.12
C LEU A 291 -2.71 15.07 0.78
N SER A 292 -2.35 14.64 2.00
CA SER A 292 -3.31 14.04 2.94
C SER A 292 -4.47 14.97 3.29
N PHE A 293 -4.17 16.23 3.61
CA PHE A 293 -5.17 17.20 4.06
C PHE A 293 -5.94 17.83 2.89
N SER A 294 -5.35 17.93 1.69
CA SER A 294 -6.05 18.44 0.49
C SER A 294 -7.02 17.42 -0.10
N SER A 295 -6.77 16.12 0.08
CA SER A 295 -7.66 15.04 -0.36
C SER A 295 -9.03 15.04 0.31
N LEU A 296 -9.21 15.80 1.38
CA LEU A 296 -10.44 15.86 2.17
C LEU A 296 -11.63 16.50 1.42
N GLY A 297 -11.40 17.07 0.23
CA GLY A 297 -12.42 17.63 -0.66
C GLY A 297 -12.56 16.96 -2.04
N ILE A 298 -11.74 15.96 -2.39
CA ILE A 298 -11.76 15.35 -3.73
C ILE A 298 -12.77 14.21 -3.79
N HIS A 299 -14.05 14.57 -3.93
CA HIS A 299 -15.15 13.64 -4.20
C HIS A 299 -15.32 13.41 -5.72
N LYS A 300 -14.38 12.71 -6.39
CA LYS A 300 -14.64 12.23 -7.77
C LYS A 300 -14.27 10.77 -7.95
N LYS A 301 -15.30 9.92 -7.87
CA LYS A 301 -15.30 8.46 -8.13
C LYS A 301 -14.63 8.07 -9.46
N ALA A 302 -14.65 8.96 -10.46
CA ALA A 302 -14.11 8.72 -11.80
C ALA A 302 -12.57 8.85 -11.93
N GLN A 303 -11.88 9.56 -11.03
CA GLN A 303 -10.41 9.71 -11.11
C GLN A 303 -9.65 8.66 -10.29
N SER A 304 -10.33 7.92 -9.41
CA SER A 304 -9.74 6.87 -8.60
C SER A 304 -9.14 5.74 -9.44
N GLY A 305 -9.83 5.32 -10.52
CA GLY A 305 -9.36 4.24 -11.40
C GLY A 305 -8.08 4.60 -12.17
N ILE A 306 -8.05 5.80 -12.75
CA ILE A 306 -6.87 6.34 -13.45
C ILE A 306 -5.69 6.47 -12.47
N PHE A 307 -5.93 7.03 -11.27
CA PHE A 307 -4.91 7.17 -10.24
C PHE A 307 -4.26 5.85 -9.85
N PHE A 308 -5.07 4.83 -9.50
CA PHE A 308 -4.55 3.52 -9.12
C PHE A 308 -3.82 2.82 -10.26
N LYS A 309 -4.30 2.95 -11.51
CA LYS A 309 -3.61 2.39 -12.68
C LYS A 309 -2.29 3.10 -12.97
N THR A 310 -2.24 4.43 -12.88
CA THR A 310 -0.99 5.19 -13.02
C THR A 310 0.00 4.81 -11.93
N ALA A 311 -0.43 4.79 -10.67
CA ALA A 311 0.41 4.37 -9.55
C ALA A 311 0.90 2.92 -9.74
N GLY A 312 0.03 2.00 -10.14
CA GLY A 312 0.40 0.60 -10.44
C GLY A 312 1.47 0.48 -11.53
N LEU A 313 1.34 1.20 -12.64
CA LEU A 313 2.34 1.24 -13.72
C LEU A 313 3.69 1.77 -13.23
N VAL A 314 3.69 2.88 -12.48
CA VAL A 314 4.90 3.50 -11.93
C VAL A 314 5.58 2.55 -10.91
N VAL A 315 4.80 1.89 -10.05
CA VAL A 315 5.29 0.90 -9.08
C VAL A 315 5.92 -0.30 -9.78
N ILE A 316 5.30 -0.82 -10.83
CA ILE A 316 5.88 -1.91 -11.64
C ILE A 316 7.20 -1.46 -12.26
N PHE A 317 7.25 -0.25 -12.82
CA PHE A 317 8.50 0.32 -13.34
C PHE A 317 9.60 0.32 -12.27
N PHE A 318 9.32 0.77 -11.04
CA PHE A 318 10.30 0.73 -9.94
C PHE A 318 10.68 -0.68 -9.50
N GLY A 319 9.73 -1.62 -9.49
CA GLY A 319 10.02 -3.03 -9.24
C GLY A 319 10.99 -3.61 -10.25
N ILE A 320 10.75 -3.36 -11.55
CA ILE A 320 11.65 -3.77 -12.64
C ILE A 320 12.99 -3.05 -12.54
N PHE A 321 12.98 -1.74 -12.29
CA PHE A 321 14.19 -0.92 -12.18
C PHE A 321 15.08 -1.39 -11.01
N ASN A 322 14.51 -1.66 -9.83
CA ASN A 322 15.24 -2.19 -8.69
C ASN A 322 15.79 -3.60 -8.97
N LEU A 323 14.99 -4.45 -9.62
CA LEU A 323 15.44 -5.78 -10.05
C LEU A 323 16.65 -5.67 -10.98
N ILE A 324 16.58 -4.85 -12.03
CA ILE A 324 17.69 -4.62 -12.96
C ILE A 324 18.93 -4.12 -12.22
N ASN A 325 18.82 -3.11 -11.36
CA ASN A 325 19.96 -2.60 -10.59
C ASN A 325 20.56 -3.66 -9.66
N SER A 326 19.75 -4.53 -9.08
CA SER A 326 20.24 -5.65 -8.27
C SER A 326 21.04 -6.65 -9.11
N LEU A 327 20.54 -7.02 -10.30
CA LEU A 327 21.26 -7.88 -11.24
C LEU A 327 22.57 -7.26 -11.74
N VAL A 328 22.59 -5.94 -11.98
CA VAL A 328 23.82 -5.19 -12.33
C VAL A 328 24.80 -5.19 -11.17
N GLY A 329 24.33 -4.89 -9.94
CA GLY A 329 25.16 -4.86 -8.74
C GLY A 329 25.77 -6.22 -8.36
N PHE A 330 25.13 -7.33 -8.76
CA PHE A 330 25.67 -8.69 -8.64
C PHE A 330 26.56 -9.11 -9.82
N GLY A 331 26.62 -8.32 -10.90
CA GLY A 331 27.46 -8.57 -12.07
C GLY A 331 26.88 -9.53 -13.12
N LEU A 332 25.56 -9.80 -13.10
CA LEU A 332 24.92 -10.72 -14.06
C LEU A 332 24.61 -10.08 -15.42
N ILE A 333 24.41 -8.77 -15.44
CA ILE A 333 24.09 -8.00 -16.65
C ILE A 333 24.86 -6.67 -16.66
N PRO A 334 25.21 -6.14 -17.85
CA PRO A 334 25.80 -4.80 -17.95
C PRO A 334 24.79 -3.74 -17.50
N PRO A 335 25.25 -2.58 -16.98
CA PRO A 335 24.38 -1.48 -16.61
C PRO A 335 23.57 -1.00 -17.83
N LEU A 336 22.25 -1.17 -17.76
CA LEU A 336 21.31 -0.70 -18.78
C LEU A 336 21.19 0.83 -18.78
N PHE A 337 21.48 1.45 -17.63
CA PHE A 337 21.57 2.88 -17.49
C PHE A 337 22.95 3.25 -16.94
N ASN A 338 23.76 3.89 -17.77
CA ASN A 338 25.00 4.53 -17.31
C ASN A 338 24.62 5.90 -16.72
N PHE A 339 24.54 5.98 -15.40
CA PHE A 339 24.56 7.23 -14.65
C PHE A 339 25.74 7.20 -13.68
#